data_AF-A0A9E5EVF0-F1
#
_entry.id   AF-A0A9E5EVF0-F1
#
_cell.length_a   1.000
_cell.length_b   1.000
_cell.length_c   1.000
_cell.angle_alpha   90.00
_cell.angle_beta   90.00
_cell.angle_gamma   90.00
#
_symmetry.space_group_name_H-M   'P 1'
#
loop_
_entity.id
_entity.type
_entity.pdbx_description
1 polymer ?
#
loop_
_entity_poly.entity_id
_entity_poly.type
_entity_poly.pdbx_seq_one_letter_code
_entity_poly.pdbx_strand_id
1 'polypeptide(L)' 'MAAISRKLRKTLQKQDQRRSRIENGAKKNKERDRKEIRLKAALANGMLPYTPTIMSWLSAALDTPSKQIVQADIDAFLKA' A
#
# COMPACT_ATOMS: atom_id res chain seq x y z
N MET A 1 -18.70 -32.16 -20.08
CA MET A 1 -18.57 -30.81 -19.46
C MET A 1 -18.82 -29.77 -20.54
N ALA A 2 -19.91 -29.01 -20.47
CA ALA A 2 -20.19 -27.99 -21.46
C ALA A 2 -19.13 -26.88 -21.43
N ALA A 3 -18.65 -26.45 -22.60
CA ALA A 3 -17.66 -25.38 -22.67
C ALA A 3 -18.26 -24.05 -22.19
N ILE A 4 -17.69 -23.47 -21.13
CA ILE A 4 -18.10 -22.17 -20.60
C ILE A 4 -17.82 -21.09 -21.66
N SER A 5 -18.86 -20.35 -22.05
CA SER A 5 -18.73 -19.26 -23.02
C SER A 5 -17.82 -18.15 -22.49
N ARG A 6 -17.12 -17.44 -23.39
CA ARG A 6 -16.24 -16.30 -23.04
C ARG A 6 -16.98 -15.24 -22.22
N LYS A 7 -18.26 -14.98 -22.55
CA LYS A 7 -19.12 -14.02 -21.85
C LYS A 7 -19.34 -14.44 -20.40
N LEU A 8 -19.72 -15.71 -20.17
CA LEU A 8 -19.95 -16.24 -18.81
C LEU A 8 -18.67 -16.19 -17.97
N ARG A 9 -17.51 -16.53 -18.53
CA ARG A 9 -16.22 -16.45 -17.84
C ARG A 9 -15.90 -15.04 -17.34
N LYS A 10 -16.14 -14.02 -18.16
CA LYS A 10 -15.94 -12.61 -17.77
C LYS A 10 -16.91 -12.18 -16.67
N THR A 11 -18.15 -12.67 -16.67
CA THR A 11 -19.12 -12.39 -15.62
C THR A 11 -18.69 -12.99 -14.28
N LEU A 12 -18.28 -14.27 -14.27
CA LEU A 12 -17.79 -14.94 -13.06
C LEU A 12 -16.56 -14.23 -12.50
N GLN A 13 -15.58 -13.87 -13.35
CA GLN A 13 -14.40 -13.11 -12.92
C GLN A 13 -14.77 -11.78 -12.22
N LYS A 14 -15.78 -11.05 -12.72
CA LYS A 14 -16.24 -9.81 -12.08
C LYS A 14 -16.90 -10.07 -10.73
N GLN A 15 -17.69 -11.14 -10.61
CA GLN A 15 -18.33 -11.55 -9.36
C GLN A 15 -17.28 -11.94 -8.31
N ASP A 16 -16.29 -12.74 -8.69
CA ASP A 16 -15.19 -13.15 -7.81
C ASP A 16 -14.36 -11.96 -7.33
N GLN A 17 -14.04 -11.02 -8.22
CA GLN A 17 -13.35 -9.79 -7.83
C GLN A 17 -14.17 -8.95 -6.86
N ARG A 18 -15.49 -8.83 -7.06
CA ARG A 18 -16.38 -8.11 -6.14
C ARG A 18 -16.38 -8.78 -4.76
N ARG A 19 -16.54 -10.10 -4.71
CA ARG A 19 -16.50 -10.89 -3.48
C ARG A 19 -15.18 -10.71 -2.74
N SER A 20 -14.06 -10.84 -3.45
CA SER A 20 -12.72 -10.64 -2.88
C SER A 20 -12.50 -9.24 -2.33
N ARG A 21 -13.01 -8.19 -3.00
CA ARG A 21 -12.94 -6.81 -2.49
C ARG A 21 -13.69 -6.64 -1.16
N ILE A 22 -14.88 -7.24 -1.05
CA ILE A 22 -15.72 -7.17 0.17
C ILE A 22 -15.06 -7.94 1.31
N GLU A 23 -14.65 -9.19 1.09
CA GLU A 23 -14.13 -10.07 2.15
C GLU A 23 -12.72 -9.65 2.60
N ASN A 24 -11.85 -9.24 1.68
CA ASN A 24 -10.45 -8.97 1.98
C ASN A 24 -10.13 -7.48 2.17
N GLY A 25 -11.05 -6.57 1.83
CA GLY A 25 -10.84 -5.12 1.92
C GLY A 25 -10.43 -4.69 3.33
N ALA A 26 -11.21 -5.09 4.34
CA ALA A 26 -10.92 -4.77 5.74
C ALA A 26 -9.56 -5.33 6.22
N LYS A 27 -9.21 -6.56 5.81
CA LYS A 27 -7.91 -7.16 6.14
C LYS A 27 -6.75 -6.40 5.51
N LYS A 28 -6.90 -5.97 4.25
CA LYS A 28 -5.89 -5.17 3.54
C LYS A 28 -5.73 -3.78 4.14
N ASN A 29 -6.82 -3.13 4.56
CA ASN A 29 -6.76 -1.83 5.23
C ASN A 29 -6.00 -1.95 6.55
N LYS A 30 -6.34 -2.92 7.41
CA LYS A 30 -5.59 -3.18 8.65
C LYS A 30 -4.10 -3.41 8.42
N GLU A 31 -3.72 -4.10 7.36
CA GLU A 31 -2.30 -4.31 7.04
C GLU A 31 -1.60 -3.02 6.55
N ARG A 32 -2.31 -2.16 5.82
CA ARG A 32 -1.79 -0.82 5.44
C ARG A 32 -1.56 0.03 6.68
N ASP A 33 -2.52 0.07 7.61
CA ASP A 33 -2.40 0.82 8.86
C ASP A 33 -1.19 0.33 9.69
N ARG A 34 -1.02 -1.00 9.81
CA ARG A 34 0.15 -1.60 10.47
C ARG A 34 1.46 -1.27 9.77
N LYS A 35 1.46 -1.24 8.43
CA LYS A 35 2.65 -0.86 7.66
C LYS A 35 3.01 0.61 7.93
N GLU A 36 2.03 1.49 7.99
CA GLU A 36 2.22 2.91 8.31
C GLU A 36 2.79 3.09 9.73
N ILE A 37 2.24 2.40 10.71
CA ILE A 37 2.76 2.41 12.09
C ILE A 37 4.23 1.97 12.12
N ARG A 38 4.56 0.86 11.44
CA ARG A 38 5.96 0.38 11.32
C ARG A 38 6.86 1.41 10.63
N LEU A 39 6.35 2.08 9.61
CA LEU A 39 7.10 3.13 8.91
C LEU A 39 7.39 4.30 9.86
N LYS A 40 6.38 4.85 10.53
CA LYS A 40 6.57 5.95 11.51
C LYS A 40 7.57 5.57 12.61
N ALA A 41 7.49 4.34 13.13
CA ALA A 41 8.45 3.83 14.11
C ALA A 41 9.89 3.76 13.55
N ALA A 42 10.07 3.36 12.30
CA ALA A 42 11.39 3.33 11.68
C ALA A 42 11.96 4.74 11.45
N LEU A 43 11.12 5.70 11.07
CA LEU A 43 11.52 7.09 10.84
C LEU A 43 11.89 7.81 12.14
N ALA A 44 11.20 7.53 13.24
CA ALA A 44 11.50 8.14 14.54
C ALA A 44 12.91 7.76 15.08
N ASN A 45 13.48 6.65 14.61
CA ASN A 45 14.76 6.12 15.09
C ASN A 45 15.96 6.43 14.17
N GLY A 46 15.76 7.22 13.12
CA GLY A 46 16.81 7.47 12.14
C GLY A 46 16.70 8.83 11.46
N MET A 47 17.52 9.00 10.43
CA MET A 47 17.53 10.19 9.58
C MET A 47 17.88 9.81 8.15
N LEU A 48 17.63 10.70 7.20
CA LEU A 48 18.03 10.47 5.81
C LEU A 48 19.56 10.27 5.69
N PRO A 49 20.03 9.40 4.79
CA PRO A 49 19.24 8.49 3.95
C PRO A 49 18.84 7.21 4.69
N TYR A 50 17.58 6.80 4.53
CA TYR A 50 17.13 5.50 5.04
C TYR A 50 17.51 4.35 4.08
N THR A 51 17.31 3.12 4.53
CA THR A 51 17.47 1.94 3.68
C THR A 51 16.54 2.01 2.46
N PRO A 52 16.91 1.40 1.31
CA PRO A 52 16.09 1.43 0.10
C PRO A 52 14.65 0.95 0.31
N THR A 53 14.43 0.01 1.24
CA THR A 53 13.10 -0.48 1.61
C THR A 53 12.25 0.60 2.26
N ILE A 54 12.79 1.32 3.24
CA ILE A 54 12.09 2.44 3.91
C ILE A 54 11.86 3.57 2.91
N MET A 55 12.86 3.91 2.08
CA MET A 55 12.73 4.94 1.05
C MET A 55 11.65 4.61 0.02
N SER A 56 11.51 3.33 -0.36
CA SER A 56 10.42 2.86 -1.24
C SER A 56 9.06 3.00 -0.56
N TRP A 57 8.97 2.70 0.73
CA TRP A 57 7.72 2.85 1.48
C TRP A 57 7.35 4.31 1.69
N LEU A 58 8.32 5.18 1.96
CA LEU A 58 8.11 6.61 2.08
C LEU A 58 7.62 7.21 0.77
N SER A 59 8.24 6.82 -0.35
CA SER A 59 7.84 7.30 -1.67
C SER A 59 6.39 6.93 -1.99
N ALA A 60 5.96 5.72 -1.62
CA ALA A 60 4.57 5.30 -1.80
C ALA A 60 3.59 6.03 -0.86
N ALA A 61 4.03 6.44 0.32
CA ALA A 61 3.19 7.13 1.30
C ALA A 61 3.03 8.63 0.99
N LEU A 62 4.09 9.27 0.49
CA LEU A 62 4.13 10.69 0.15
C LEU A 62 3.82 10.99 -1.32
N ASP A 63 3.63 9.94 -2.14
CA ASP A 63 3.50 10.04 -3.60
C ASP A 63 4.63 10.85 -4.26
N THR A 64 5.84 10.78 -3.68
CA THR A 64 7.00 11.58 -4.08
C THR A 64 8.17 10.65 -4.41
N PRO A 65 8.91 10.84 -5.52
CA PRO A 65 10.07 10.02 -5.85
C PRO A 65 11.12 10.03 -4.72
N SER A 66 11.67 8.87 -4.36
CA SER A 66 12.64 8.74 -3.24
C SER A 66 13.84 9.70 -3.30
N LYS A 67 14.25 10.14 -4.50
CA LYS A 67 15.37 11.08 -4.68
C LYS A 67 15.01 12.55 -4.35
N GLN A 68 13.73 12.88 -4.28
CA GLN A 68 13.22 14.23 -4.05
C GLN A 68 12.72 14.43 -2.61
N ILE A 69 12.67 13.36 -1.82
CA ILE A 69 12.21 13.39 -0.43
C ILE A 69 13.25 14.13 0.42
N VAL A 70 12.79 15.15 1.14
CA VAL A 70 13.61 15.92 2.08
C VAL A 70 13.17 15.65 3.53
N GLN A 71 14.02 16.05 4.48
CA GLN A 71 13.72 15.86 5.91
C GLN A 71 12.40 16.55 6.33
N ALA A 72 12.07 17.69 5.73
CA ALA A 72 10.81 18.40 6.00
C ALA A 72 9.57 17.56 5.67
N ASP A 73 9.61 16.72 4.62
CA ASP A 73 8.50 15.85 4.25
C ASP A 73 8.28 14.74 5.29
N ILE A 74 9.38 14.21 5.84
CA ILE A 74 9.36 13.22 6.91
C ILE A 74 8.78 13.82 8.19
N ASP A 75 9.22 15.03 8.54
CA ASP A 75 8.74 15.71 9.74
C ASP A 75 7.25 16.05 9.64
N ALA A 76 6.76 16.41 8.44
CA ALA A 76 5.34 16.59 8.17
C ALA A 76 4.58 15.25 8.28
N PHE A 77 5.13 14.18 7.72
CA PHE A 77 4.54 12.84 7.77
C PHE A 77 4.44 12.27 9.19
N LEU A 78 5.40 12.58 10.07
CA LEU A 78 5.39 12.14 11.47
C LEU A 78 4.40 12.92 12.34
N LYS A 79 4.03 14.14 11.93
CA LYS A 79 3.05 14.98 12.65
C LYS A 79 1.60 14.66 12.29
N ALA A 80 1.37 14.11 11.10
CA ALA A 80 0.07 13.65 10.63
C ALA A 80 -0.35 12.34 11.30
#